data_AF-A0A953UL38-F1
#
_entry.id   AF-A0A953UL38-F1
#
_cell.length_a   1.000
_cell.length_b   1.000
_cell.length_c   1.000
_cell.angle_alpha   90.00
_cell.angle_beta   90.00
_cell.angle_gamma   90.00
#
_symmetry.space_group_name_H-M   'P 1'
#
loop_
_entity.id
_entity.type
_entity.pdbx_description
1 polymer ?
#
loop_
_entity_poly.entity_id
_entity_poly.type
_entity_poly.pdbx_seq_one_letter_code
_entity_poly.pdbx_strand_id
1 'polypeptide(L)'
;MPTSAPPESLHHRIFRWCSFGLAVGAATSGIVLMGIDALGRAITSIHATASAAPLVLIGAAYVCLQPAVRPHAMELVKRLLLGFAFLLWGYVQLLPPGATATVLGDIVIVLYVVDLYLIIRTHLRRDDWETP
;
A
#
# COMPACT_ATOMS: atom_id res chain seq x y z
N MET A 1 31.86 22.70 17.65
CA MET A 1 32.22 21.46 16.95
C MET A 1 30.99 21.03 16.15
N PRO A 2 30.97 21.15 14.81
CA PRO A 2 29.80 20.74 14.04
C PRO A 2 29.71 19.23 14.06
N THR A 3 28.61 18.71 14.61
CA THR A 3 28.27 17.29 14.61
C THR A 3 28.00 16.85 13.18
N SER A 4 29.01 16.29 12.50
CA SER A 4 28.80 15.58 11.24
C SER A 4 28.01 14.33 11.54
N ALA A 5 26.69 14.39 11.32
CA ALA A 5 25.83 13.24 11.31
C ALA A 5 26.47 12.15 10.43
N PRO A 6 26.50 10.88 10.87
CA PRO A 6 27.10 9.81 10.08
C PRO A 6 26.43 9.75 8.70
N PRO A 7 27.19 9.52 7.61
CA PRO A 7 26.63 9.49 6.27
C PRO A 7 25.59 8.37 6.19
N GLU A 8 24.32 8.72 5.96
CA GLU A 8 23.31 7.72 5.61
C GLU A 8 23.83 6.93 4.41
N SER A 9 23.94 5.60 4.57
CA SER A 9 24.42 4.73 3.50
C SER A 9 23.61 4.98 2.22
N LEU A 10 24.29 5.17 1.08
CA LEU A 10 23.72 5.45 -0.25
C LEU A 10 22.45 4.62 -0.56
N HIS A 11 22.44 3.36 -0.11
CA HIS A 11 21.31 2.43 -0.23
C HIS A 11 20.03 2.96 0.41
N HIS A 12 20.10 3.51 1.63
CA HIS A 12 18.95 4.08 2.34
C HIS A 12 18.35 5.28 1.60
N ARG A 13 19.20 6.13 1.01
CA ARG A 13 18.75 7.27 0.20
C ARG A 13 18.05 6.80 -1.06
N ILE A 14 18.68 5.93 -1.85
CA ILE A 14 18.10 5.39 -3.08
C ILE A 14 16.74 4.76 -2.77
N PHE A 15 16.67 3.96 -1.71
CA PHE A 15 15.45 3.26 -1.32
C PHE A 15 14.29 4.21 -0.99
N ARG A 16 14.57 5.30 -0.27
CA ARG A 16 13.58 6.35 0.07
C ARG A 16 13.12 7.11 -1.18
N TRP A 17 14.04 7.49 -2.05
CA TRP A 17 13.72 8.20 -3.30
C TRP A 17 12.90 7.33 -4.26
N CYS A 18 13.22 6.04 -4.38
CA CYS A 18 12.42 5.09 -5.15
C CYS A 18 10.99 4.95 -4.58
N SER A 19 10.87 4.78 -3.27
CA SER A 19 9.54 4.66 -2.61
C SER A 19 8.72 5.93 -2.78
N PHE A 20 9.37 7.10 -2.67
CA PHE A 20 8.73 8.39 -2.90
C PHE A 20 8.27 8.55 -4.36
N GLY A 21 9.12 8.20 -5.32
CA GLY A 21 8.76 8.22 -6.74
C GLY A 21 7.57 7.32 -7.07
N LEU A 22 7.52 6.12 -6.49
CA LEU A 22 6.38 5.20 -6.62
C LEU A 22 5.09 5.79 -6.01
N ALA A 23 5.18 6.42 -4.83
CA ALA A 23 4.04 7.06 -4.19
C ALA A 23 3.50 8.26 -4.99
N VAL A 24 4.40 9.09 -5.54
CA VAL A 24 4.00 10.18 -6.45
C VAL A 24 3.35 9.62 -7.70
N GLY A 25 3.91 8.56 -8.29
CA GLY A 25 3.31 7.86 -9.43
C GLY A 25 1.92 7.28 -9.13
N ALA A 26 1.71 6.74 -7.93
CA ALA A 26 0.41 6.26 -7.49
C ALA A 26 -0.62 7.40 -7.38
N ALA A 27 -0.22 8.53 -6.78
CA ALA A 27 -1.10 9.70 -6.66
C ALA A 27 -1.45 10.29 -8.04
N THR A 28 -0.48 10.44 -8.93
CA THR A 28 -0.72 10.98 -10.27
C THR A 28 -1.60 10.05 -11.11
N SER A 29 -1.33 8.75 -11.10
CA SER A 29 -2.18 7.77 -11.80
C SER A 29 -3.62 7.74 -11.25
N GLY A 30 -3.81 7.86 -9.94
CA GLY A 30 -5.15 7.98 -9.34
C GLY A 30 -5.90 9.23 -9.81
N ILE A 31 -5.23 10.38 -9.89
CA ILE A 31 -5.82 11.63 -10.42
C ILE A 31 -6.21 11.47 -11.89
N VAL A 32 -5.33 10.84 -12.69
CA VAL A 32 -5.60 10.56 -14.12
C VAL A 32 -6.81 9.65 -14.28
N LEU A 33 -6.91 8.58 -13.47
CA LEU A 33 -8.07 7.68 -13.46
C LEU A 33 -9.37 8.43 -13.18
N MET A 34 -9.37 9.26 -12.14
CA MET A 34 -10.54 10.06 -11.76
C MET A 34 -10.97 11.03 -12.88
N GLY A 35 -9.99 11.58 -13.61
CA GLY A 35 -10.25 12.40 -14.80
C GLY A 35 -10.82 11.59 -15.98
N ILE A 36 -10.37 10.35 -16.20
CA ILE A 36 -10.91 9.44 -17.22
C ILE A 36 -12.36 9.09 -16.91
N ASP A 37 -12.67 8.79 -15.66
CA ASP A 37 -14.03 8.44 -15.22
C ASP A 37 -14.99 9.63 -15.31
N ALA A 38 -14.55 10.82 -14.89
CA ALA A 38 -15.33 12.05 -14.96
C ALA A 38 -15.67 12.45 -16.41
N LEU A 39 -14.86 12.04 -17.39
CA LEU A 39 -15.07 12.35 -18.80
C LEU A 39 -16.08 11.40 -19.48
N GLY A 40 -16.60 10.39 -18.76
CA GLY A 40 -17.71 9.54 -19.20
C GLY A 40 -17.43 8.66 -20.42
N ARG A 41 -16.19 8.58 -20.91
CA ARG A 41 -15.83 7.68 -22.01
C ARG A 41 -15.58 6.29 -21.45
N ALA A 42 -16.66 5.50 -21.47
CA ALA A 42 -16.73 4.09 -21.15
C ALA A 42 -15.77 3.25 -22.02
N ILE A 43 -14.47 3.28 -21.71
CA ILE A 43 -13.55 2.23 -22.11
C ILE A 43 -13.36 1.32 -20.90
N THR A 44 -14.39 0.51 -20.64
CA THR A 44 -14.42 -0.48 -19.54
C THR A 44 -13.20 -1.41 -19.56
N SER A 45 -12.63 -1.68 -20.74
CA SER A 45 -11.42 -2.49 -20.91
C SER A 45 -10.12 -1.81 -20.48
N ILE A 46 -10.04 -0.47 -20.50
CA ILE A 46 -8.84 0.28 -20.04
C ILE A 46 -8.96 0.61 -18.55
N HIS A 47 -10.18 0.80 -18.05
CA HIS A 47 -10.44 1.18 -16.67
C HIS A 47 -9.88 0.15 -15.66
N ALA A 48 -10.03 -1.15 -15.95
CA ALA A 48 -9.47 -2.22 -15.11
C ALA A 48 -7.93 -2.08 -14.95
N THR A 49 -7.21 -1.97 -16.07
CA THR A 49 -5.75 -1.75 -16.09
C THR A 49 -5.34 -0.41 -15.49
N ALA A 50 -6.12 0.64 -15.74
CA ALA A 50 -5.84 1.98 -15.23
C ALA A 50 -6.04 2.06 -13.71
N SER A 51 -6.99 1.30 -13.15
CA SER A 51 -7.20 1.21 -11.70
C SER A 51 -6.16 0.34 -11.00
N ALA A 52 -5.61 -0.68 -11.66
CA ALA A 52 -4.54 -1.51 -11.12
C ALA A 52 -3.24 -0.74 -10.86
N ALA A 53 -2.92 0.25 -11.69
CA ALA A 53 -1.69 1.02 -11.61
C ALA A 53 -1.49 1.74 -10.26
N PRO A 54 -2.41 2.59 -9.76
CA PRO A 54 -2.24 3.25 -8.47
C PRO A 54 -2.15 2.26 -7.30
N LEU A 55 -2.93 1.17 -7.36
CA LEU A 55 -2.95 0.08 -6.38
C LEU A 55 -1.60 -0.63 -6.26
N VAL A 56 -1.03 -1.05 -7.39
CA VAL A 56 0.27 -1.72 -7.43
C VAL A 56 1.39 -0.76 -7.03
N LEU A 57 1.36 0.48 -7.53
CA LEU A 57 2.37 1.49 -7.24
C LEU A 57 2.41 1.85 -5.75
N ILE A 58 1.26 2.05 -5.11
CA ILE A 58 1.23 2.40 -3.68
C ILE A 58 1.59 1.21 -2.79
N GLY A 59 1.11 0.01 -3.11
CA GLY A 59 1.47 -1.21 -2.39
C GLY A 59 2.97 -1.48 -2.48
N ALA A 60 3.54 -1.37 -3.67
CA ALA A 60 4.98 -1.51 -3.90
C ALA A 60 5.77 -0.43 -3.14
N ALA A 61 5.37 0.85 -3.23
CA ALA A 61 5.99 1.94 -2.49
C ALA A 61 6.03 1.66 -0.99
N TYR A 62 4.93 1.16 -0.44
CA TYR A 62 4.80 0.92 0.98
C TYR A 62 5.59 -0.28 1.48
N VAL A 63 5.59 -1.40 0.75
CA VAL A 63 6.42 -2.59 1.07
C VAL A 63 7.89 -2.24 0.96
N CYS A 64 8.26 -1.54 -0.10
CA CYS A 64 9.59 -1.00 -0.30
C CYS A 64 9.97 -0.10 0.90
N LEU A 65 9.14 0.80 1.39
CA LEU A 65 9.55 1.71 2.46
C LEU A 65 9.95 1.00 3.78
N GLN A 66 9.51 -0.23 4.02
CA GLN A 66 9.66 -0.89 5.33
C GLN A 66 11.12 -1.14 5.80
N PRO A 67 12.07 -1.62 4.98
CA PRO A 67 13.46 -1.79 5.39
C PRO A 67 14.17 -0.47 5.74
N ALA A 68 13.70 0.66 5.20
CA ALA A 68 14.21 1.98 5.55
C ALA A 68 13.67 2.48 6.90
N VAL A 69 12.41 2.16 7.23
CA VAL A 69 11.77 2.59 8.49
C VAL A 69 12.12 1.66 9.67
N ARG A 70 12.55 0.42 9.40
CA ARG A 70 12.90 -0.61 10.41
C ARG A 70 11.89 -0.70 11.58
N PRO A 71 10.60 -0.94 11.29
CA PRO A 71 9.60 -1.06 12.34
C PRO A 71 9.85 -2.29 13.23
N HIS A 72 9.33 -2.23 14.45
CA HIS A 72 9.26 -3.41 15.33
C HIS A 72 8.51 -4.55 14.64
N ALA A 73 8.85 -5.81 14.92
CA ALA A 73 8.37 -6.98 14.16
C ALA A 73 6.84 -7.03 13.97
N MET A 74 6.06 -6.74 15.01
CA MET A 74 4.59 -6.72 14.92
C MET A 74 4.06 -5.57 14.04
N GLU A 75 4.72 -4.42 14.06
CA GLU A 75 4.39 -3.30 13.17
C GLU A 75 4.78 -3.63 11.72
N LEU A 76 5.91 -4.32 11.51
CA LEU A 76 6.28 -4.80 10.19
C LEU A 76 5.20 -5.72 9.59
N VAL A 77 4.68 -6.66 10.38
CA VAL A 77 3.63 -7.58 9.94
C VAL A 77 2.38 -6.83 9.47
N LYS A 78 1.86 -5.89 10.27
CA LYS A 78 0.69 -5.08 9.88
C LYS A 78 0.94 -4.30 8.60
N ARG A 79 2.10 -3.63 8.52
CA ARG A 79 2.45 -2.81 7.36
C ARG A 79 2.63 -3.64 6.09
N LEU A 80 3.21 -4.83 6.21
CA LEU A 80 3.30 -5.76 5.08
C LEU A 80 1.91 -6.29 4.70
N LEU A 81 1.05 -6.61 5.67
CA LEU A 81 -0.32 -7.04 5.42
C LEU A 81 -1.06 -6.03 4.53
N LEU A 82 -1.00 -4.76 4.91
CA LEU A 82 -1.59 -3.65 4.16
C LEU A 82 -0.98 -3.50 2.76
N GLY A 83 0.36 -3.49 2.68
CA GLY A 83 1.06 -3.37 1.40
C GLY A 83 0.73 -4.50 0.41
N PHE A 84 0.69 -5.74 0.91
CA PHE A 84 0.31 -6.91 0.10
C PHE A 84 -1.17 -6.91 -0.26
N ALA A 85 -2.06 -6.39 0.60
CA ALA A 85 -3.48 -6.24 0.25
C ALA A 85 -3.66 -5.32 -0.96
N PHE A 86 -2.95 -4.18 -1.01
CA PHE A 86 -2.98 -3.28 -2.16
C PHE A 86 -2.40 -3.92 -3.44
N LEU A 87 -1.28 -4.64 -3.32
CA LEU A 87 -0.66 -5.35 -4.45
C LEU A 87 -1.60 -6.43 -5.01
N LEU A 88 -2.17 -7.24 -4.12
CA LEU A 88 -3.07 -8.33 -4.50
C LEU A 88 -4.36 -7.77 -5.11
N TRP A 89 -4.89 -6.67 -4.58
CA TRP A 89 -6.06 -6.02 -5.13
C TRP A 89 -5.80 -5.41 -6.51
N GLY A 90 -4.64 -4.78 -6.70
CA GLY A 90 -4.20 -4.32 -8.02
C GLY A 90 -4.07 -5.47 -9.01
N TYR A 91 -3.58 -6.64 -8.57
CA TYR A 91 -3.53 -7.84 -9.40
C TYR A 91 -4.93 -8.37 -9.76
N VAL A 92 -5.87 -8.39 -8.81
CA VAL A 92 -7.27 -8.77 -9.06
C VAL A 92 -7.90 -7.89 -10.14
N GLN A 93 -7.60 -6.60 -10.18
CA GLN A 93 -8.10 -5.70 -11.23
C GLN A 93 -7.59 -6.04 -12.64
N LEU A 94 -6.50 -6.78 -12.76
CA LEU A 94 -5.97 -7.22 -14.06
C LEU A 94 -6.55 -8.57 -14.51
N LEU A 95 -7.25 -9.29 -13.61
CA LEU A 95 -7.83 -10.59 -13.95
C LEU A 95 -9.15 -10.41 -14.72
N PRO A 96 -9.42 -11.27 -15.72
CA PRO A 96 -10.75 -11.35 -16.30
C PRO A 96 -11.76 -11.83 -15.24
N PRO A 97 -13.03 -11.41 -15.34
CA PRO A 97 -14.08 -11.87 -14.42
C PRO A 97 -14.19 -13.39 -14.42
N GLY A 98 -14.15 -14.00 -13.23
CA GLY A 98 -14.21 -15.45 -13.06
C GLY A 98 -13.93 -15.87 -11.62
N ALA A 99 -14.03 -17.17 -11.35
CA ALA A 99 -13.89 -17.72 -10.00
C ALA A 99 -12.57 -17.33 -9.32
N THR A 100 -11.45 -17.31 -10.07
CA THR A 100 -10.14 -16.91 -9.54
C THR A 100 -10.12 -15.44 -9.08
N ALA A 101 -10.72 -14.53 -9.86
CA ALA A 101 -10.79 -13.11 -9.50
C ALA A 101 -11.64 -12.91 -8.24
N THR A 102 -12.74 -13.64 -8.13
CA THR A 102 -13.61 -13.62 -6.94
C THR A 102 -12.87 -14.12 -5.70
N VAL A 103 -12.24 -15.30 -5.76
CA VAL A 103 -11.52 -15.88 -4.62
C VAL A 103 -10.36 -14.99 -4.17
N LEU A 104 -9.57 -14.44 -5.10
CA LEU A 104 -8.51 -13.50 -4.72
C LEU A 104 -9.09 -12.20 -4.15
N GLY A 105 -10.22 -11.71 -4.68
CA GLY A 105 -10.95 -10.58 -4.10
C GLY A 105 -11.38 -10.84 -2.66
N ASP A 106 -11.89 -12.02 -2.36
CA ASP A 106 -12.27 -12.41 -1.00
C ASP A 106 -11.05 -12.49 -0.06
N ILE A 107 -9.90 -13.00 -0.56
CA ILE A 107 -8.64 -12.99 0.19
C ILE A 107 -8.20 -11.56 0.51
N VAL A 108 -8.29 -10.64 -0.45
CA VAL A 108 -7.99 -9.21 -0.24
C VAL A 108 -8.88 -8.63 0.87
N ILE A 109 -10.18 -8.93 0.85
CA ILE A 109 -11.12 -8.48 1.88
C ILE A 109 -10.70 -9.02 3.25
N VAL A 110 -10.39 -10.31 3.35
CA VAL A 110 -9.93 -10.93 4.61
C VAL A 110 -8.65 -10.27 5.12
N LEU A 111 -7.69 -9.95 4.23
CA LEU A 111 -6.48 -9.23 4.61
C LEU A 111 -6.79 -7.85 5.20
N TYR A 112 -7.68 -7.07 4.58
CA TYR A 112 -8.10 -5.77 5.13
C TYR A 112 -8.81 -5.90 6.48
N VAL A 113 -9.69 -6.90 6.64
CA VAL A 113 -10.39 -7.14 7.91
C VAL A 113 -9.39 -7.51 9.02
N VAL A 114 -8.43 -8.38 8.72
CA VAL A 114 -7.38 -8.75 9.67
C VAL A 114 -6.48 -7.56 10.00
N ASP A 115 -6.09 -6.76 9.02
CA ASP A 115 -5.28 -5.54 9.24
C ASP A 115 -5.98 -4.59 10.21
N LEU A 116 -7.25 -4.28 9.92
CA LEU A 116 -8.05 -3.36 10.73
C LEU A 116 -8.29 -3.91 12.13
N TYR A 117 -8.58 -5.21 12.26
CA TYR A 117 -8.70 -5.87 13.56
C TYR A 117 -7.42 -5.75 14.40
N LEU A 118 -6.25 -5.97 13.80
CA LEU A 118 -4.96 -5.83 14.48
C LEU A 118 -4.70 -4.38 14.92
N ILE A 119 -5.09 -3.39 14.10
CA ILE A 119 -5.01 -1.97 14.44
C ILE A 119 -5.90 -1.65 15.64
N ILE A 120 -7.18 -2.05 15.60
CA ILE A 120 -8.15 -1.83 16.69
C ILE A 120 -7.64 -2.47 17.98
N ARG A 121 -7.25 -3.75 17.94
CA ARG A 121 -6.73 -4.47 19.11
C ARG A 121 -5.51 -3.78 19.73
N THR A 122 -4.66 -3.19 18.89
CA THR A 122 -3.46 -2.49 19.37
C THR A 122 -3.80 -1.17 20.07
N HIS A 123 -4.83 -0.46 19.62
CA HIS A 123 -5.30 0.77 20.26
C HIS A 123 -5.99 0.44 21.60
N LEU A 124 -6.90 -0.54 21.62
CA LEU A 124 -7.58 -0.95 22.85
C LEU A 124 -6.59 -1.38 23.95
N ARG A 125 -5.58 -2.19 23.61
CA ARG A 125 -4.54 -2.59 24.57
C ARG A 125 -3.68 -1.41 25.05
N ARG A 126 -3.63 -0.31 24.29
CA ARG A 126 -2.95 0.92 24.69
C ARG A 126 -3.83 1.79 25.59
N ASP A 127 -5.14 1.79 25.40
CA ASP A 127 -6.02 2.61 26.24
C ASP A 127 -6.21 1.98 27.64
N ASP A 128 -6.10 0.64 27.74
CA ASP A 128 -6.18 -0.10 29.01
C ASP A 128 -5.04 0.21 30.01
N TRP A 129 -3.91 0.81 29.58
CA TRP A 129 -2.80 1.17 30.50
C TRP A 129 -2.83 2.64 30.95
N GLU A 130 -3.59 3.52 30.28
CA GLU A 130 -3.68 4.95 30.60
C GLU A 130 -4.83 5.29 31.55
N THR A 131 -5.56 4.29 32.05
CA THR A 131 -6.52 4.47 33.15
C THR A 131 -5.85 4.14 34.49
N PRO A 132 -5.65 5.13 35.39
CA PRO A 132 -5.02 4.93 36.69
C PRO A 132 -5.89 4.11 37.66
#